data_AF-A0A6J7ZWT4-F1
#
_entry.id   AF-A0A6J7ZWT4-F1
#
_cell.length_a   1.000
_cell.length_b   1.000
_cell.length_c   1.000
_cell.angle_alpha   90.00
_cell.angle_beta   90.00
_cell.angle_gamma   90.00
#
_symmetry.space_group_name_H-M   'P 1'
#
loop_
_entity.id
_entity.type
_entity.pdbx_description
1 polymer ?
#
loop_
_entity_poly.entity_id
_entity_poly.type
_entity_poly.pdbx_seq_one_letter_code
_entity_poly.pdbx_strand_id
1 'polypeptide(L)'
;MSISVASTNARQSTALSDLEQAIEGTLRNVKQCIMNRESATKDIENQELVIKTTILETRTKINGHIDKIEGKNATRTKINISDLQIKIHEIPQKLKSTEEMLTKLREQTFQMKQFSSDINMFLGTRQVNQRIVNEVKSIKSEIGATKDYELKVAIHSLIEKLSNEVEEFGQIQVSDCAAKLDFKDSNIDQAQILINVPTSRNISDVKLQLIKTFQIQRKSKIIISSCVMLPNANTLIANNTTENYLTEYSNTGEDIRDTPVSGRPFDITVIEPQRIVVTYDNTKFIEIMNSNTFNLEKKIRLQNSCYGISIEDGRLYVISEDSTIQVLDLSGRQLETLKIPSNNVLRMTPSRDRIFYTDYIKDIIYCCSLKGEELW
;
A
#
# COMPACT_ATOMS: atom_id res chain seq x y z
N MET A 1 -59.54 -89.24 -32.68
CA MET A 1 -59.21 -88.02 -33.46
C MET A 1 -57.97 -88.35 -34.29
N SER A 2 -58.03 -88.31 -35.63
CA SER A 2 -56.85 -88.65 -36.44
C SER A 2 -55.76 -87.59 -36.25
N ILE A 3 -54.50 -88.00 -36.26
CA ILE A 3 -53.33 -87.10 -36.15
C ILE A 3 -53.39 -85.97 -37.19
N SER A 4 -54.01 -86.23 -38.36
CA SER A 4 -54.24 -85.21 -39.37
C SER A 4 -55.16 -84.08 -38.91
N VAL A 5 -56.24 -84.36 -38.17
CA VAL A 5 -57.18 -83.33 -37.69
C VAL A 5 -56.57 -82.50 -36.57
N ALA A 6 -55.80 -83.13 -35.67
CA ALA A 6 -55.07 -82.41 -34.62
C ALA A 6 -53.97 -81.50 -35.21
N SER A 7 -53.27 -81.96 -36.25
CA SER A 7 -52.27 -81.18 -36.99
C SER A 7 -52.89 -79.99 -37.73
N THR A 8 -54.03 -80.19 -38.41
CA THR A 8 -54.74 -79.10 -39.10
C THR A 8 -55.28 -78.07 -38.12
N ASN A 9 -55.86 -78.50 -36.99
CA ASN A 9 -56.35 -77.58 -35.96
C ASN A 9 -55.21 -76.82 -35.26
N ALA A 10 -54.05 -77.45 -35.06
CA ALA A 10 -52.87 -76.76 -34.53
C ALA A 10 -52.32 -75.74 -35.53
N ARG A 11 -52.31 -76.06 -36.83
CA ARG A 11 -51.89 -75.14 -37.91
C ARG A 11 -52.85 -73.98 -38.14
N GLN A 12 -54.15 -74.17 -37.88
CA GLN A 12 -55.18 -73.13 -37.96
C GLN A 12 -55.38 -72.39 -36.62
N SER A 13 -54.67 -72.79 -35.56
CA SER A 13 -54.74 -72.14 -34.27
C SER A 13 -54.07 -70.76 -34.31
N THR A 14 -54.75 -69.75 -33.78
CA THR A 14 -54.19 -68.40 -33.60
C THR A 14 -52.94 -68.39 -32.75
N ALA A 15 -52.75 -69.39 -31.88
CA ALA A 15 -51.59 -69.50 -30.99
C ALA A 15 -50.24 -69.54 -31.72
N LEU A 16 -50.16 -70.13 -32.93
CA LEU A 16 -48.93 -70.11 -33.73
C LEU A 16 -48.67 -68.72 -34.33
N SER A 17 -49.72 -68.03 -34.78
CA SER A 17 -49.63 -66.65 -35.28
C SER A 17 -49.25 -65.68 -34.15
N ASP A 18 -49.81 -65.85 -32.96
CA ASP A 18 -49.50 -65.04 -31.78
C ASP A 18 -48.04 -65.25 -31.35
N LEU A 19 -47.55 -66.50 -31.39
CA LEU A 19 -46.16 -66.83 -31.11
C LEU A 19 -45.22 -66.22 -32.15
N GLU A 20 -45.55 -66.31 -33.44
CA GLU A 20 -44.77 -65.70 -34.52
C GLU A 20 -44.69 -64.18 -34.33
N GLN A 21 -45.81 -63.51 -34.06
CA GLN A 21 -45.85 -62.07 -33.77
C GLN A 21 -45.03 -61.69 -32.53
N ALA A 22 -45.06 -62.51 -31.48
CA ALA A 22 -44.25 -62.32 -30.28
C ALA A 22 -42.74 -62.48 -30.57
N ILE A 23 -42.37 -63.46 -31.40
CA ILE A 23 -40.99 -63.65 -31.86
C ILE A 23 -40.53 -62.46 -32.70
N GLU A 24 -41.34 -61.99 -33.65
CA GLU A 24 -41.03 -60.80 -34.46
C GLU A 24 -40.92 -59.52 -33.62
N GLY A 25 -41.80 -59.35 -32.63
CA GLY A 25 -41.72 -58.26 -31.66
C GLY A 25 -40.41 -58.30 -30.88
N THR A 26 -40.04 -59.48 -30.39
CA THR A 26 -38.77 -59.70 -29.67
C THR A 26 -37.56 -59.43 -30.56
N LEU A 27 -37.57 -59.90 -31.82
CA LEU A 27 -36.51 -59.66 -32.79
C LEU A 27 -36.34 -58.16 -33.10
N ARG A 28 -37.44 -57.41 -33.22
CA ARG A 28 -37.40 -55.95 -33.38
C ARG A 28 -36.77 -55.27 -32.18
N ASN A 29 -37.15 -55.68 -30.96
CA ASN A 29 -36.56 -55.12 -29.74
C ASN A 29 -35.06 -55.41 -29.64
N VAL A 30 -34.62 -56.62 -29.98
CA VAL A 30 -33.19 -56.98 -30.00
C VAL A 30 -32.42 -56.14 -31.02
N LYS A 31 -32.95 -55.98 -32.24
CA LYS A 31 -32.34 -55.11 -33.26
C LYS A 31 -32.21 -53.66 -32.79
N GLN A 32 -33.25 -53.13 -32.16
CA GLN A 32 -33.22 -51.77 -31.59
C GLN A 32 -32.18 -51.65 -30.47
N CYS A 33 -32.06 -52.66 -29.60
CA CYS A 33 -31.03 -52.67 -28.55
C CYS A 33 -29.61 -52.67 -29.13
N ILE A 34 -29.37 -53.42 -30.21
CA ILE A 34 -28.08 -53.43 -30.92
C ILE A 34 -27.78 -52.05 -31.50
N MET A 35 -28.74 -51.45 -32.22
CA MET A 35 -28.57 -50.09 -32.78
C MET A 35 -28.30 -49.04 -31.71
N ASN A 36 -29.05 -49.08 -30.60
CA ASN A 36 -28.84 -48.17 -29.47
C ASN A 36 -27.44 -48.35 -28.86
N ARG A 37 -26.97 -49.60 -28.73
CA ARG A 37 -25.64 -49.89 -28.20
C ARG A 37 -24.54 -49.38 -29.14
N GLU A 38 -24.67 -49.59 -30.45
CA GLU A 38 -23.73 -49.07 -31.45
C GLU A 38 -23.68 -47.55 -31.46
N SER A 39 -24.84 -46.88 -31.34
CA SER A 39 -24.92 -45.43 -31.20
C SER A 39 -24.19 -44.96 -29.93
N ALA A 40 -24.48 -45.58 -28.79
CA ALA A 40 -23.85 -45.24 -27.52
C ALA A 40 -22.32 -45.46 -27.55
N THR A 41 -21.84 -46.53 -28.21
CA THR A 41 -20.41 -46.75 -28.40
C THR A 41 -19.75 -45.63 -29.20
N LYS A 42 -20.36 -45.20 -30.31
CA LYS A 42 -19.86 -44.07 -31.10
C LYS A 42 -19.87 -42.76 -30.31
N ASP A 43 -20.90 -42.53 -29.51
CA ASP A 43 -20.99 -41.33 -28.66
C ASP A 43 -19.86 -41.31 -27.61
N ILE A 44 -19.54 -42.46 -27.01
CA ILE A 44 -18.42 -42.60 -26.06
C ILE A 44 -17.08 -42.33 -26.77
N GLU A 45 -16.85 -42.90 -27.96
CA GLU A 45 -15.63 -42.66 -28.75
C GLU A 45 -15.48 -41.17 -29.11
N ASN A 46 -16.57 -40.51 -29.50
CA ASN A 46 -16.60 -39.08 -29.77
C ASN A 46 -16.28 -38.26 -28.51
N GLN A 47 -16.88 -38.61 -27.37
CA GLN A 47 -16.59 -37.95 -26.09
C GLN A 47 -15.12 -38.12 -25.68
N GLU A 48 -14.55 -39.32 -25.87
CA GLU A 48 -13.13 -39.56 -25.60
C GLU A 48 -12.22 -38.65 -26.45
N LEU A 49 -12.54 -38.49 -27.73
CA LEU A 49 -11.79 -37.61 -28.63
C LEU A 49 -11.89 -36.13 -28.21
N VAL A 50 -13.08 -35.68 -27.79
CA VAL A 50 -13.30 -34.31 -27.28
C VAL A 50 -12.49 -34.07 -26.00
N ILE A 51 -12.49 -35.04 -25.08
CA ILE A 51 -11.72 -34.96 -23.83
C ILE A 51 -10.22 -34.88 -24.14
N LYS A 52 -9.70 -35.76 -25.02
CA LYS A 52 -8.29 -35.76 -25.43
C LYS A 52 -7.86 -34.42 -26.04
N THR A 53 -8.69 -33.86 -26.93
CA THR A 53 -8.44 -32.55 -27.55
C THR A 53 -8.42 -31.43 -26.50
N THR A 54 -9.42 -31.42 -25.59
CA THR A 54 -9.52 -30.42 -24.52
C THR A 54 -8.32 -30.45 -23.57
N ILE A 55 -7.84 -31.65 -23.22
CA ILE A 55 -6.63 -31.83 -22.39
C ILE A 55 -5.41 -31.24 -23.10
N LEU A 56 -5.25 -31.50 -24.41
CA LEU A 56 -4.13 -31.00 -25.19
C LEU A 56 -4.14 -29.46 -25.29
N GLU A 57 -5.30 -28.87 -25.57
CA GLU A 57 -5.46 -27.40 -25.61
C GLU A 57 -5.17 -26.75 -24.26
N THR A 58 -5.65 -27.36 -23.17
CA THR A 58 -5.40 -26.87 -21.81
C THR A 58 -3.91 -26.92 -21.48
N ARG A 59 -3.22 -28.00 -21.84
CA ARG A 59 -1.76 -28.13 -21.65
C ARG A 59 -0.98 -27.07 -22.41
N THR A 60 -1.36 -26.80 -23.66
CA THR A 60 -0.74 -25.74 -24.48
C THR A 60 -0.94 -24.36 -23.85
N LYS A 61 -2.13 -24.06 -23.31
CA LYS A 61 -2.41 -22.80 -22.60
C LYS A 61 -1.58 -22.66 -21.32
N ILE A 62 -1.47 -23.72 -20.53
CA ILE A 62 -0.66 -23.74 -19.29
C ILE A 62 0.80 -23.47 -19.62
N ASN A 63 1.38 -24.18 -20.60
CA ASN A 63 2.77 -23.99 -21.00
C ASN A 63 3.03 -22.56 -21.49
N GLY A 64 2.14 -22.00 -22.32
CA GLY A 64 2.27 -20.61 -22.77
C GLY A 64 2.20 -19.58 -21.62
N HIS A 65 1.48 -19.87 -20.53
CA HIS A 65 1.50 -19.05 -19.33
C HIS A 65 2.80 -19.19 -18.53
N ILE A 66 3.36 -20.40 -18.43
CA ILE A 66 4.65 -20.65 -17.79
C ILE A 66 5.74 -19.86 -18.53
N ASP A 67 5.84 -20.00 -19.85
CA ASP A 67 6.84 -19.30 -20.68
C ASP A 67 6.75 -17.77 -20.50
N LYS A 68 5.53 -17.23 -20.42
CA LYS A 68 5.29 -15.80 -20.20
C LYS A 68 5.75 -15.34 -18.82
N ILE A 69 5.55 -16.15 -17.78
CA ILE A 69 5.99 -15.85 -16.41
C ILE A 69 7.52 -15.91 -16.35
N GLU A 70 8.14 -16.93 -16.94
CA GLU A 70 9.59 -17.07 -17.01
C GLU A 70 10.24 -15.88 -17.74
N GLY A 71 9.70 -15.46 -18.90
CA GLY A 71 10.20 -14.30 -19.63
C GLY A 71 10.11 -12.98 -18.85
N LYS A 72 9.02 -12.78 -18.08
CA LYS A 72 8.88 -11.62 -17.18
C LYS A 72 9.90 -11.66 -16.05
N ASN A 73 10.09 -12.82 -15.41
CA ASN A 73 11.04 -12.98 -14.32
C ASN A 73 12.49 -12.79 -14.80
N ALA A 74 12.86 -13.34 -15.96
CA ALA A 74 14.18 -13.14 -16.56
C ALA A 74 14.47 -11.66 -16.82
N THR A 75 13.47 -10.93 -17.34
CA THR A 75 13.58 -9.48 -17.58
C THR A 75 13.76 -8.71 -16.26
N ARG A 76 12.96 -9.02 -15.24
CA ARG A 76 13.07 -8.40 -13.91
C ARG A 76 14.43 -8.65 -13.27
N THR A 77 14.94 -9.88 -13.35
CA THR A 77 16.27 -10.23 -12.84
C THR A 77 17.36 -9.45 -13.59
N LYS A 78 17.25 -9.29 -14.91
CA LYS A 78 18.19 -8.49 -15.70
C LYS A 78 18.21 -7.01 -15.29
N ILE A 79 17.04 -6.42 -15.04
CA ILE A 79 16.92 -5.04 -14.54
C ILE A 79 17.59 -4.92 -13.17
N ASN A 80 17.26 -5.81 -12.23
CA ASN A 80 17.86 -5.80 -10.89
C ASN A 80 19.39 -5.94 -10.93
N ILE A 81 19.92 -6.81 -11.80
CA ILE A 81 21.37 -6.97 -11.97
C ILE A 81 21.99 -5.68 -12.52
N SER A 82 21.37 -5.04 -13.51
CA SER A 82 21.84 -3.77 -14.06
C SER A 82 21.87 -2.67 -13.00
N ASP A 83 20.81 -2.55 -12.19
CA ASP A 83 20.74 -1.55 -11.12
C ASP A 83 21.82 -1.80 -10.05
N LEU A 84 22.07 -3.06 -9.69
CA LEU A 84 23.14 -3.42 -8.77
C LEU A 84 24.52 -3.12 -9.37
N GLN A 85 24.73 -3.36 -10.66
CA GLN A 85 25.99 -3.03 -11.34
C GLN A 85 26.25 -1.51 -11.36
N ILE A 86 25.22 -0.70 -11.59
CA ILE A 86 25.31 0.76 -11.50
C ILE A 86 25.74 1.17 -10.09
N LYS A 87 25.06 0.66 -9.06
CA LYS A 87 25.40 0.96 -7.65
C LYS A 87 26.82 0.53 -7.28
N ILE A 88 27.27 -0.63 -7.75
CA ILE A 88 28.64 -1.13 -7.53
C ILE A 88 29.68 -0.17 -8.13
N HIS A 89 29.36 0.52 -9.23
CA HIS A 89 30.28 1.47 -9.87
C HIS A 89 30.23 2.88 -9.25
N GLU A 90 29.06 3.34 -8.83
CA GLU A 90 28.86 4.69 -8.27
C GLU A 90 29.43 4.85 -6.85
N ILE A 91 29.24 3.84 -5.98
CA ILE A 91 29.67 3.92 -4.58
C ILE A 91 31.19 4.18 -4.46
N PRO A 92 32.08 3.47 -5.16
CA PRO A 92 33.52 3.74 -5.10
C PRO A 92 33.90 5.16 -5.54
N GLN A 93 33.23 5.70 -6.57
CA GLN A 93 33.51 7.06 -7.07
C GLN A 93 33.16 8.11 -6.02
N LYS A 94 32.02 7.95 -5.34
CA LYS A 94 31.60 8.85 -4.26
C LYS A 94 32.49 8.74 -3.02
N LEU A 95 32.87 7.52 -2.64
CA LEU A 95 33.83 7.31 -1.55
C LEU A 95 35.17 7.98 -1.86
N LYS A 96 35.66 7.86 -3.09
CA LYS A 96 36.88 8.55 -3.54
C LYS A 96 36.74 10.08 -3.49
N SER A 97 35.61 10.63 -3.94
CA SER A 97 35.34 12.08 -3.85
C SER A 97 35.31 12.56 -2.39
N THR A 98 34.74 11.75 -1.49
CA THR A 98 34.73 12.03 -0.05
C THR A 98 36.15 12.01 0.52
N GLU A 99 36.96 11.01 0.16
CA GLU A 99 38.36 10.91 0.58
C GLU A 99 39.17 12.15 0.17
N GLU A 100 39.01 12.61 -1.08
CA GLU A 100 39.64 13.83 -1.58
C GLU A 100 39.20 15.08 -0.80
N MET A 101 37.91 15.17 -0.47
CA MET A 101 37.36 16.27 0.32
C MET A 101 37.88 16.27 1.77
N LEU A 102 37.90 15.11 2.44
CA LEU A 102 38.46 14.97 3.79
C LEU A 102 39.95 15.30 3.82
N THR A 103 40.69 14.94 2.78
CA THR A 103 42.10 15.30 2.62
C THR A 103 42.28 16.83 2.55
N LYS A 104 41.46 17.53 1.76
CA LYS A 104 41.46 19.00 1.70
C LYS A 104 41.09 19.65 3.04
N LEU A 105 40.08 19.14 3.75
CA LEU A 105 39.72 19.65 5.07
C LEU A 105 40.83 19.44 6.10
N ARG A 106 41.56 18.32 6.02
CA ARG A 106 42.75 18.07 6.84
C ARG A 106 43.85 19.10 6.58
N GLU A 107 44.14 19.39 5.30
CA GLU A 107 45.10 20.42 4.92
C GLU A 107 44.69 21.81 5.41
N GLN A 108 43.41 22.19 5.25
CA GLN A 108 42.87 23.44 5.77
C GLN A 108 43.02 23.53 7.30
N THR A 109 42.71 22.45 8.01
CA THR A 109 42.87 22.40 9.47
C THR A 109 44.33 22.58 9.88
N PHE A 110 45.26 22.00 9.14
CA PHE A 110 46.70 22.18 9.37
C PHE A 110 47.14 23.64 9.14
N GLN A 111 46.69 24.26 8.05
CA GLN A 111 46.99 25.66 7.73
C GLN A 111 46.41 26.62 8.79
N MET A 112 45.17 26.37 9.24
CA MET A 112 44.55 27.15 10.30
C MET A 112 45.34 27.08 11.60
N LYS A 113 45.81 25.88 11.96
CA LYS A 113 46.65 25.68 13.14
C LYS A 113 47.99 26.43 13.07
N GLN A 114 48.58 26.58 11.88
CA GLN A 114 49.88 27.24 11.73
C GLN A 114 49.81 28.76 11.63
N PHE A 115 48.76 29.32 11.01
CA PHE A 115 48.79 30.70 10.53
C PHE A 115 47.57 31.55 10.87
N SER A 116 46.53 30.99 11.51
CA SER A 116 45.30 31.75 11.79
C SER A 116 45.33 32.41 13.17
N SER A 117 44.69 33.58 13.27
CA SER A 117 44.31 34.16 14.56
C SER A 117 43.26 33.29 15.26
N ASP A 118 43.13 33.41 16.57
CA ASP A 118 42.21 32.59 17.38
C ASP A 118 40.76 32.64 16.87
N ILE A 119 40.30 33.81 16.42
CA ILE A 119 38.95 33.97 15.87
C ILE A 119 38.75 33.24 14.54
N ASN A 120 39.77 33.24 13.67
CA ASN A 120 39.75 32.53 12.40
C ASN A 120 39.90 31.01 12.61
N MET A 121 40.68 30.60 13.60
CA MET A 121 40.80 29.20 14.02
C MET A 121 39.45 28.67 14.53
N PHE A 122 38.71 29.45 15.32
CA PHE A 122 37.37 29.09 15.80
C PHE A 122 36.36 28.94 14.65
N LEU A 123 36.19 30.00 13.85
CA LEU A 123 35.21 30.00 12.74
C LEU A 123 35.53 28.90 11.73
N GLY A 124 36.80 28.71 11.42
CA GLY A 124 37.26 27.67 10.51
C GLY A 124 37.04 26.25 11.05
N THR A 125 37.30 26.02 12.35
CA THR A 125 37.05 24.71 12.99
C THR A 125 35.56 24.36 12.95
N ARG A 126 34.67 25.33 13.21
CA ARG A 126 33.22 25.11 13.15
C ARG A 126 32.75 24.79 11.72
N GLN A 127 33.28 25.51 10.72
CA GLN A 127 32.97 25.23 9.31
C GLN A 127 33.48 23.85 8.86
N VAL A 128 34.70 23.45 9.24
CA VAL A 128 35.25 22.12 8.96
C VAL A 128 34.38 21.04 9.61
N ASN A 129 34.01 21.20 10.88
CA ASN A 129 33.18 20.23 11.58
C ASN A 129 31.80 20.07 10.91
N GLN A 130 31.13 21.17 10.59
CA GLN A 130 29.82 21.14 9.93
C GLN A 130 29.90 20.43 8.56
N ARG A 131 30.97 20.66 7.79
CA ARG A 131 31.19 19.95 6.52
C ARG A 131 31.41 18.44 6.72
N ILE A 132 32.22 18.04 7.71
CA ILE A 132 32.44 16.62 8.03
C ILE A 132 31.13 15.94 8.43
N VAL A 133 30.35 16.55 9.32
CA VAL A 133 29.06 16.00 9.79
C VAL A 133 28.07 15.83 8.63
N ASN A 134 27.95 16.84 7.77
CA ASN A 134 27.05 16.80 6.62
C ASN A 134 27.43 15.67 5.65
N GLU A 135 28.72 15.49 5.38
CA GLU A 135 29.18 14.48 4.42
C GLU A 135 29.12 13.07 4.99
N VAL A 136 29.44 12.88 6.26
CA VAL A 136 29.23 11.59 6.94
C VAL A 136 27.74 11.23 6.95
N LYS A 137 26.84 12.21 7.15
CA LYS A 137 25.40 11.99 7.09
C LYS A 137 24.94 11.61 5.67
N SER A 138 25.44 12.30 4.65
CA SER A 138 25.18 12.00 3.23
C SER A 138 25.57 10.56 2.87
N ILE A 139 26.79 10.16 3.23
CA ILE A 139 27.28 8.78 3.02
C ILE A 139 26.44 7.75 3.75
N LYS A 140 26.06 8.03 5.01
CA LYS A 140 25.22 7.12 5.81
C LYS A 140 23.83 6.94 5.20
N SER A 141 23.21 8.01 4.68
CA SER A 141 21.91 7.87 4.00
C SER A 141 22.00 7.06 2.72
N GLU A 142 23.07 7.21 1.95
CA GLU A 142 23.23 6.50 0.68
C GLU A 142 23.59 5.02 0.87
N ILE A 143 24.47 4.70 1.82
CA ILE A 143 24.90 3.32 2.10
C ILE A 143 23.91 2.57 2.99
N GLY A 144 23.21 3.26 3.90
CA GLY A 144 22.13 2.67 4.69
C GLY A 144 20.95 2.19 3.83
N ALA A 145 20.81 2.69 2.61
CA ALA A 145 19.83 2.21 1.65
C ALA A 145 20.19 0.84 1.03
N THR A 146 21.47 0.45 1.07
CA THR A 146 21.93 -0.90 0.69
C THR A 146 21.95 -1.79 1.93
N LYS A 147 20.88 -2.58 2.12
CA LYS A 147 20.69 -3.50 3.28
C LYS A 147 21.83 -4.50 3.52
N ASP A 148 22.75 -4.63 2.58
CA ASP A 148 23.77 -5.69 2.57
C ASP A 148 25.11 -5.27 3.20
N TYR A 149 25.29 -3.99 3.56
CA TYR A 149 26.54 -3.49 4.14
C TYR A 149 26.32 -2.62 5.38
N GLU A 150 26.86 -3.03 6.53
CA GLU A 150 26.92 -2.20 7.74
C GLU A 150 28.19 -1.34 7.72
N LEU A 151 28.08 -0.08 7.27
CA LEU A 151 29.20 0.84 7.31
C LEU A 151 29.34 1.46 8.70
N LYS A 152 30.35 1.02 9.46
CA LYS A 152 30.69 1.59 10.78
C LYS A 152 31.52 2.85 10.63
N VAL A 153 30.88 3.97 10.30
CA VAL A 153 31.50 5.30 10.38
C VAL A 153 31.19 5.92 11.73
N ALA A 154 32.14 5.83 12.65
CA ALA A 154 32.13 6.56 13.90
C ALA A 154 32.84 7.90 13.71
N ILE A 155 32.13 9.01 13.94
CA ILE A 155 32.79 10.31 14.13
C ILE A 155 33.53 10.21 15.45
N HIS A 156 34.82 10.52 15.46
CA HIS A 156 35.61 10.43 16.67
C HIS A 156 35.09 11.42 17.71
N SER A 157 34.87 10.99 18.94
CA SER A 157 34.28 11.79 20.03
C SER A 157 35.05 13.09 20.34
N LEU A 158 36.34 13.14 20.00
CA LEU A 158 37.15 14.35 20.08
C LEU A 158 36.65 15.48 19.18
N ILE A 159 36.13 15.18 18.00
CA ILE A 159 35.59 16.19 17.07
C ILE A 159 34.29 16.77 17.64
N GLU A 160 33.44 15.93 18.22
CA GLU A 160 32.21 16.36 18.90
C GLU A 160 32.53 17.19 20.14
N LYS A 161 33.50 16.76 20.97
CA LYS A 161 33.96 17.52 22.14
C LYS A 161 34.48 18.90 21.77
N LEU A 162 35.32 19.01 20.74
CA LEU A 162 35.89 20.29 20.32
C LEU A 162 34.83 21.29 19.85
N SER A 163 33.69 20.80 19.33
CA SER A 163 32.57 21.64 18.92
C SER A 163 31.76 22.15 20.10
N ASN A 164 31.68 21.38 21.19
CA ASN A 164 30.86 21.68 22.37
C ASN A 164 31.64 22.46 23.43
N GLU A 165 32.97 22.30 23.50
CA GLU A 165 33.82 22.99 24.47
C GLU A 165 34.08 24.47 24.13
N VAL A 166 33.70 24.93 22.93
CA VAL A 166 33.89 26.31 22.47
C VAL A 166 32.55 27.04 22.27
N GLU A 167 31.66 26.95 23.25
CA GLU A 167 30.36 27.64 23.21
C GLU A 167 30.42 29.11 23.70
N GLU A 168 31.35 29.49 24.57
CA GLU A 168 31.43 30.86 25.13
C GLU A 168 32.86 31.44 25.12
N PHE A 169 32.98 32.67 24.62
CA PHE A 169 34.26 33.39 24.46
C PHE A 169 34.66 34.17 25.73
N GLY A 170 34.43 33.61 26.92
CA GLY A 170 34.50 34.39 28.15
C GLY A 170 33.59 35.64 28.11
N GLN A 171 33.59 36.38 29.21
CA GLN A 171 32.83 37.62 29.30
C GLN A 171 33.64 38.79 28.73
N ILE A 172 33.14 39.45 27.69
CA ILE A 172 33.65 40.76 27.25
C ILE A 172 33.07 41.81 28.21
N GLN A 173 33.85 42.20 29.21
CA GLN A 173 33.50 43.33 30.07
C GLN A 173 34.01 44.62 29.42
N VAL A 174 33.10 45.40 28.83
CA VAL A 174 33.42 46.74 28.30
C VAL A 174 33.41 47.72 29.47
N SER A 175 34.59 48.00 30.04
CA SER A 175 34.75 49.09 31.01
C SER A 175 34.93 50.42 30.28
N ASP A 176 33.99 51.34 30.51
CA ASP A 176 33.97 52.75 30.08
C ASP A 176 34.17 53.01 28.59
N CYS A 177 33.12 52.79 27.80
CA CYS A 177 32.93 53.50 26.54
C CYS A 177 31.76 54.47 26.71
N ALA A 178 32.07 55.76 26.85
CA ALA A 178 31.10 56.85 26.90
C ALA A 178 30.45 57.07 25.53
N ALA A 179 29.57 56.16 25.12
CA ALA A 179 28.63 56.36 24.03
C ALA A 179 27.32 55.66 24.41
N LYS A 180 26.28 56.47 24.66
CA LYS A 180 24.91 56.02 24.90
C LYS A 180 24.46 55.11 23.75
N LEU A 181 24.34 53.82 24.01
CA LEU A 181 23.47 52.93 23.25
C LEU A 181 22.18 52.79 24.03
N ASP A 182 21.13 53.42 23.51
CA ASP A 182 19.77 53.38 24.04
C ASP A 182 19.11 52.08 23.56
N PHE A 183 19.05 51.08 24.44
CA PHE A 183 18.23 49.89 24.25
C PHE A 183 16.95 50.07 25.07
N LYS A 184 15.86 50.44 24.41
CA LYS A 184 14.53 50.42 25.00
C LYS A 184 14.05 48.98 25.18
N ASP A 185 13.69 48.68 26.43
CA ASP A 185 12.77 47.65 26.91
C ASP A 185 12.97 46.21 26.39
N SER A 186 13.84 45.49 27.10
CA SER A 186 13.82 44.03 27.17
C SER A 186 13.09 43.57 28.43
N ASN A 187 11.79 43.31 28.32
CA ASN A 187 11.11 42.32 29.18
C ASN A 187 11.12 40.99 28.45
N ILE A 188 12.14 40.16 28.70
CA ILE A 188 12.05 38.71 28.49
C ILE A 188 12.55 38.07 29.79
N ASP A 189 11.63 37.93 30.74
CA ASP A 189 11.74 36.93 31.79
C ASP A 189 11.84 35.56 31.10
N GLN A 190 12.98 34.90 31.29
CA GLN A 190 13.16 33.52 30.89
C GLN A 190 12.26 32.63 31.75
N ALA A 191 11.06 32.35 31.26
CA ALA A 191 10.29 31.19 31.71
C ALA A 191 11.03 29.92 31.26
N GLN A 192 11.73 29.26 32.18
CA GLN A 192 12.17 27.88 31.99
C GLN A 192 10.93 26.97 31.96
N ILE A 193 10.36 26.78 30.76
CA ILE A 193 9.42 25.70 30.54
C ILE A 193 10.23 24.40 30.48
N LEU A 194 10.25 23.68 31.60
CA LEU A 194 10.64 22.27 31.65
C LEU A 194 9.58 21.48 30.86
N ILE A 195 9.79 21.38 29.55
CA ILE A 195 9.05 20.41 28.73
C ILE A 195 9.60 19.05 29.11
N ASN A 196 8.86 18.34 29.96
CA ASN A 196 9.06 16.92 30.19
C ASN A 196 8.70 16.21 28.88
N VAL A 197 9.67 16.09 27.97
CA VAL A 197 9.53 15.32 26.73
C VAL A 197 9.28 13.88 27.19
N PRO A 198 8.12 13.28 26.91
CA PRO A 198 7.93 11.87 27.17
C PRO A 198 9.04 11.16 26.42
N THR A 199 9.90 10.44 27.15
CA THR A 199 10.93 9.58 26.57
C THR A 199 10.31 8.84 25.40
N SER A 200 10.73 9.21 24.20
CA SER A 200 10.30 8.55 22.97
C SER A 200 10.60 7.08 23.16
N ARG A 201 9.56 6.23 23.11
CA ARG A 201 9.80 4.81 22.91
C ARG A 201 10.56 4.70 21.61
N ASN A 202 11.79 4.23 21.69
CA ASN A 202 12.63 4.04 20.54
C ASN A 202 11.92 3.01 19.64
N ILE A 203 11.45 3.45 18.46
CA ILE A 203 10.77 2.57 17.49
C ILE A 203 11.70 1.42 17.05
N SER A 204 13.01 1.56 17.26
CA SER A 204 14.00 0.49 17.07
C SER A 204 13.67 -0.81 17.80
N ASP A 205 12.88 -0.76 18.87
CA ASP A 205 12.47 -1.95 19.63
C ASP A 205 11.11 -2.52 19.17
N VAL A 206 10.39 -1.82 18.29
CA VAL A 206 9.15 -2.30 17.68
C VAL A 206 9.49 -3.18 16.49
N LYS A 207 9.63 -4.49 16.74
CA LYS A 207 9.73 -5.49 15.67
C LYS A 207 8.38 -5.65 14.99
N LEU A 208 8.21 -5.02 13.83
CA LEU A 208 7.09 -5.31 12.95
C LEU A 208 7.29 -6.71 12.36
N GLN A 209 6.43 -7.64 12.75
CA GLN A 209 6.39 -8.96 12.14
C GLN A 209 5.28 -8.99 11.10
N LEU A 210 5.64 -9.27 9.85
CA LEU A 210 4.65 -9.62 8.83
C LEU A 210 4.04 -10.97 9.23
N ILE A 211 2.78 -10.94 9.67
CA ILE A 211 2.07 -12.15 10.10
C ILE A 211 1.62 -12.96 8.88
N LYS A 212 1.06 -12.28 7.88
CA LYS A 212 0.46 -12.93 6.72
C LYS A 212 0.37 -12.00 5.52
N THR A 213 0.51 -12.58 4.33
CA THR A 213 0.17 -11.96 3.05
C THR A 213 -0.81 -12.88 2.35
N PHE A 214 -1.87 -12.32 1.77
CA PHE A 214 -2.74 -13.04 0.85
C PHE A 214 -2.85 -12.25 -0.45
N GLN A 215 -2.95 -12.98 -1.56
CA GLN A 215 -3.14 -12.38 -2.87
C GLN A 215 -4.62 -12.39 -3.19
N ILE A 216 -5.16 -11.23 -3.55
CA ILE A 216 -6.55 -11.14 -4.00
C ILE A 216 -6.65 -11.78 -5.39
N GLN A 217 -7.38 -12.88 -5.50
CA GLN A 217 -7.58 -13.61 -6.75
C GLN A 217 -8.93 -13.26 -7.37
N ARG A 218 -8.97 -12.23 -8.21
CA ARG A 218 -10.15 -11.92 -9.04
C ARG A 218 -9.84 -11.93 -10.52
N LYS A 219 -10.88 -12.21 -11.31
CA LYS A 219 -10.81 -12.21 -12.78
C LYS A 219 -10.67 -10.80 -13.34
N SER A 220 -11.25 -9.80 -12.67
CA SER A 220 -11.11 -8.38 -13.02
C SER A 220 -9.89 -7.75 -12.34
N LYS A 221 -9.30 -6.74 -12.99
CA LYS A 221 -8.20 -5.95 -12.42
C LYS A 221 -8.74 -5.19 -11.21
N ILE A 222 -8.14 -5.39 -10.03
CA ILE A 222 -8.46 -4.65 -8.80
C ILE A 222 -7.47 -3.49 -8.64
N ILE A 223 -7.97 -2.33 -8.23
CA ILE A 223 -7.16 -1.21 -7.77
C ILE A 223 -7.58 -0.92 -6.34
N ILE A 224 -6.77 -1.38 -5.39
CA ILE A 224 -7.01 -1.11 -3.96
C ILE A 224 -6.63 0.33 -3.70
N SER A 225 -7.60 1.20 -3.48
CA SER A 225 -7.36 2.59 -3.12
C SER A 225 -7.16 2.73 -1.61
N SER A 226 -7.97 2.04 -0.80
CA SER A 226 -7.91 2.04 0.66
C SER A 226 -8.26 0.68 1.25
N CYS A 227 -7.89 0.47 2.51
CA CYS A 227 -8.36 -0.65 3.31
C CYS A 227 -8.54 -0.23 4.78
N VAL A 228 -9.47 -0.89 5.47
CA VAL A 228 -9.69 -0.71 6.89
C VAL A 228 -10.00 -2.06 7.55
N MET A 229 -9.57 -2.23 8.79
CA MET A 229 -9.93 -3.40 9.59
C MET A 229 -11.26 -3.13 10.31
N LEU A 230 -12.24 -3.99 10.10
CA LEU A 230 -13.51 -3.97 10.80
C LEU A 230 -13.37 -4.58 12.21
N PRO A 231 -14.29 -4.31 13.15
CA PRO A 231 -14.18 -4.84 14.53
C PRO A 231 -14.24 -6.37 14.64
N ASN A 232 -14.81 -7.04 13.64
CA ASN A 232 -14.79 -8.50 13.52
C ASN A 232 -13.44 -9.05 12.99
N ALA A 233 -12.41 -8.20 12.88
CA ALA A 233 -11.09 -8.48 12.31
C ALA A 233 -11.07 -8.77 10.80
N ASN A 234 -12.20 -8.63 10.10
CA ASN A 234 -12.23 -8.68 8.64
C ASN A 234 -11.62 -7.41 8.06
N THR A 235 -11.07 -7.52 6.86
CA THR A 235 -10.52 -6.39 6.13
C THR A 235 -11.53 -5.95 5.07
N LEU A 236 -11.94 -4.69 5.11
CA LEU A 236 -12.75 -4.08 4.08
C LEU A 236 -11.84 -3.26 3.15
N ILE A 237 -11.97 -3.46 1.84
CA ILE A 237 -11.19 -2.73 0.85
C ILE A 237 -12.07 -1.82 -0.01
N ALA A 238 -11.56 -0.64 -0.33
CA ALA A 238 -12.09 0.21 -1.39
C ALA A 238 -11.48 -0.24 -2.71
N ASN A 239 -12.31 -0.86 -3.55
CA ASN A 239 -11.91 -1.26 -4.89
C ASN A 239 -12.24 -0.14 -5.89
N ASN A 240 -11.26 0.71 -6.18
CA ASN A 240 -11.39 1.83 -7.12
C ASN A 240 -11.29 1.35 -8.57
N THR A 241 -12.22 0.48 -8.96
CA THR A 241 -12.41 0.01 -10.34
C THR A 241 -13.73 0.52 -10.88
N THR A 242 -14.02 0.24 -12.15
CA THR A 242 -15.29 0.59 -12.78
C THR A 242 -16.52 -0.06 -12.13
N GLU A 243 -16.31 -1.06 -11.28
CA GLU A 243 -17.38 -1.91 -10.77
C GLU A 243 -18.07 -1.30 -9.53
N ASN A 244 -17.55 -0.24 -8.88
CA ASN A 244 -18.21 0.47 -7.76
C ASN A 244 -18.63 -0.45 -6.59
N TYR A 245 -17.71 -1.28 -6.09
CA TYR A 245 -17.96 -2.16 -4.94
C TYR A 245 -16.93 -1.93 -3.82
N LEU A 246 -17.38 -2.17 -2.58
CA LEU A 246 -16.51 -2.50 -1.45
C LEU A 246 -16.39 -4.02 -1.36
N THR A 247 -15.21 -4.53 -1.01
CA THR A 247 -15.01 -5.97 -0.85
C THR A 247 -14.54 -6.28 0.56
N GLU A 248 -15.23 -7.20 1.23
CA GLU A 248 -14.88 -7.68 2.56
C GLU A 248 -14.09 -9.00 2.44
N TYR A 249 -12.93 -9.05 3.11
CA TYR A 249 -12.09 -10.24 3.24
C TYR A 249 -12.06 -10.69 4.69
N SER A 250 -12.08 -12.00 4.91
CA SER A 250 -11.84 -12.56 6.23
C SER A 250 -10.44 -12.22 6.73
N ASN A 251 -10.21 -12.38 8.04
CA ASN A 251 -8.86 -12.36 8.59
C ASN A 251 -7.95 -13.48 8.02
N THR A 252 -8.51 -14.48 7.34
CA THR A 252 -7.75 -15.51 6.61
C THR A 252 -7.45 -15.14 5.16
N GLY A 253 -8.02 -14.04 4.64
CA GLY A 253 -7.85 -13.58 3.26
C GLY A 253 -8.85 -14.17 2.27
N GLU A 254 -9.91 -14.80 2.75
CA GLU A 254 -11.00 -15.33 1.93
C GLU A 254 -11.97 -14.21 1.56
N ASP A 255 -12.44 -14.21 0.31
CA ASP A 255 -13.46 -13.27 -0.17
C ASP A 255 -14.80 -13.60 0.50
N ILE A 256 -15.35 -12.65 1.26
CA ILE A 256 -16.62 -12.85 1.97
C ILE A 256 -17.77 -12.34 1.11
N ARG A 257 -17.69 -11.07 0.69
CA ARG A 257 -18.76 -10.43 -0.10
C ARG A 257 -18.29 -9.15 -0.78
N ASP A 258 -18.98 -8.84 -1.87
CA ASP A 258 -19.00 -7.53 -2.50
C ASP A 258 -20.26 -6.77 -2.14
N THR A 259 -20.10 -5.48 -1.85
CA THR A 259 -21.22 -4.58 -1.61
C THR A 259 -21.20 -3.43 -2.62
N PRO A 260 -22.26 -3.26 -3.43
CA PRO A 260 -22.36 -2.14 -4.35
C PRO A 260 -22.43 -0.83 -3.58
N VAL A 261 -21.78 0.20 -4.11
CA VAL A 261 -21.77 1.54 -3.53
C VAL A 261 -22.03 2.60 -4.60
N SER A 262 -22.32 3.82 -4.16
CA SER A 262 -22.85 4.89 -5.03
C SER A 262 -21.85 5.48 -6.05
N GLY A 263 -20.60 5.02 -6.06
CA GLY A 263 -19.56 5.50 -6.95
C GLY A 263 -18.27 4.69 -6.78
N ARG A 264 -17.18 5.15 -7.39
CA ARG A 264 -15.87 4.50 -7.30
C ARG A 264 -15.25 4.79 -5.92
N PRO A 265 -15.19 3.82 -4.99
CA PRO A 265 -14.75 4.10 -3.63
C PRO A 265 -13.26 4.46 -3.62
N PHE A 266 -12.92 5.55 -2.93
CA PHE A 266 -11.55 6.06 -2.87
C PHE A 266 -10.93 5.79 -1.49
N ASP A 267 -11.62 6.17 -0.42
CA ASP A 267 -11.16 5.97 0.94
C ASP A 267 -12.27 5.47 1.87
N ILE A 268 -11.89 4.77 2.93
CA ILE A 268 -12.77 4.19 3.95
C ILE A 268 -12.13 4.43 5.31
N THR A 269 -12.94 4.86 6.27
CA THR A 269 -12.55 4.85 7.68
C THR A 269 -13.66 4.28 8.56
N VAL A 270 -13.30 3.64 9.67
CA VAL A 270 -14.25 3.16 10.68
C VAL A 270 -14.45 4.30 11.67
N ILE A 271 -15.68 4.76 11.81
CA ILE A 271 -16.01 5.87 12.72
C ILE A 271 -16.55 5.40 14.06
N GLU A 272 -17.20 4.24 14.05
CA GLU A 272 -17.70 3.53 15.22
C GLU A 272 -17.73 2.03 14.90
N PRO A 273 -17.85 1.12 15.89
CA PRO A 273 -17.79 -0.31 15.63
C PRO A 273 -18.74 -0.79 14.51
N GLN A 274 -19.92 -0.16 14.40
CA GLN A 274 -20.93 -0.55 13.42
C GLN A 274 -21.04 0.43 12.25
N ARG A 275 -20.14 1.40 12.12
CA ARG A 275 -20.25 2.46 11.10
C ARG A 275 -18.93 2.76 10.43
N ILE A 276 -18.99 2.78 9.11
CA ILE A 276 -17.89 3.24 8.25
C ILE A 276 -18.31 4.50 7.52
N VAL A 277 -17.32 5.24 7.05
CA VAL A 277 -17.50 6.35 6.11
C VAL A 277 -16.66 6.08 4.88
N VAL A 278 -17.26 6.31 3.71
CA VAL A 278 -16.66 6.06 2.40
C VAL A 278 -16.65 7.36 1.61
N THR A 279 -15.50 7.66 1.00
CA THR A 279 -15.37 8.70 -0.02
C THR A 279 -15.37 8.07 -1.41
N TYR A 280 -15.75 8.85 -2.42
CA TYR A 280 -15.76 8.37 -3.80
C TYR A 280 -15.01 9.33 -4.72
N ASP A 281 -14.24 8.74 -5.64
CA ASP A 281 -13.42 9.45 -6.60
C ASP A 281 -14.23 10.44 -7.43
N ASN A 282 -13.77 11.69 -7.48
CA ASN A 282 -14.40 12.79 -8.21
C ASN A 282 -15.88 13.05 -7.83
N THR A 283 -16.26 12.79 -6.58
CA THR A 283 -17.61 13.07 -6.09
C THR A 283 -17.62 14.08 -4.94
N LYS A 284 -18.72 14.84 -4.86
CA LYS A 284 -18.95 15.85 -3.82
C LYS A 284 -19.81 15.32 -2.67
N PHE A 285 -19.61 14.07 -2.28
CA PHE A 285 -20.32 13.48 -1.15
C PHE A 285 -19.52 12.37 -0.49
N ILE A 286 -19.86 12.10 0.76
CA ILE A 286 -19.41 10.92 1.50
C ILE A 286 -20.64 10.14 1.97
N GLU A 287 -20.46 8.85 2.19
CA GLU A 287 -21.54 7.97 2.67
C GLU A 287 -21.14 7.34 3.99
N ILE A 288 -22.02 7.46 4.98
CA ILE A 288 -21.96 6.71 6.23
C ILE A 288 -22.79 5.45 6.03
N MET A 289 -22.18 4.31 6.27
CA MET A 289 -22.79 3.00 6.09
C MET A 289 -22.66 2.16 7.35
N ASN A 290 -23.63 1.29 7.56
CA ASN A 290 -23.55 0.28 8.59
C ASN A 290 -22.47 -0.75 8.23
N SER A 291 -21.46 -0.99 9.04
CA SER A 291 -20.34 -1.89 8.69
C SER A 291 -20.74 -3.37 8.63
N ASN A 292 -21.84 -3.76 9.26
CA ASN A 292 -22.33 -5.15 9.26
C ASN A 292 -23.23 -5.43 8.05
N THR A 293 -24.16 -4.52 7.75
CA THR A 293 -25.15 -4.71 6.67
C THR A 293 -24.77 -4.01 5.37
N PHE A 294 -23.83 -3.05 5.43
CA PHE A 294 -23.47 -2.11 4.37
C PHE A 294 -24.64 -1.30 3.80
N ASN A 295 -25.73 -1.21 4.55
CA ASN A 295 -26.82 -0.30 4.23
C ASN A 295 -26.37 1.15 4.41
N LEU A 296 -26.74 2.00 3.46
CA LEU A 296 -26.54 3.45 3.54
C LEU A 296 -27.37 4.00 4.70
N GLU A 297 -26.70 4.57 5.69
CA GLU A 297 -27.35 5.27 6.81
C GLU A 297 -27.50 6.76 6.50
N LYS A 298 -26.48 7.36 5.89
CA LYS A 298 -26.46 8.79 5.62
C LYS A 298 -25.56 9.14 4.44
N LYS A 299 -26.00 10.13 3.65
CA LYS A 299 -25.20 10.73 2.58
C LYS A 299 -24.98 12.21 2.90
N ILE A 300 -23.72 12.61 3.03
CA ILE A 300 -23.34 13.99 3.36
C ILE A 300 -22.78 14.63 2.10
N ARG A 301 -23.41 15.72 1.64
CA ARG A 301 -22.90 16.52 0.53
C ARG A 301 -21.76 17.42 1.00
N LEU A 302 -20.73 17.52 0.18
CA LEU A 302 -19.57 18.37 0.37
C LEU A 302 -19.60 19.51 -0.66
N GLN A 303 -18.81 20.55 -0.42
CA GLN A 303 -18.68 21.68 -1.36
C GLN A 303 -17.87 21.31 -2.61
N ASN A 304 -16.82 20.51 -2.40
CA ASN A 304 -15.85 20.10 -3.42
C ASN A 304 -15.72 18.58 -3.50
N SER A 305 -15.07 18.10 -4.57
CA SER A 305 -14.76 16.68 -4.72
C SER A 305 -13.83 16.23 -3.59
N CYS A 306 -13.98 14.99 -3.14
CA CYS A 306 -13.23 14.47 -2.01
C CYS A 306 -12.32 13.29 -2.38
N TYR A 307 -11.25 13.14 -1.60
CA TYR A 307 -10.27 12.06 -1.72
C TYR A 307 -10.14 11.30 -0.40
N GLY A 308 -9.06 11.51 0.35
CA GLY A 308 -8.83 10.82 1.62
C GLY A 308 -9.77 11.26 2.74
N ILE A 309 -10.06 10.35 3.65
CA ILE A 309 -10.87 10.60 4.85
C ILE A 309 -10.21 9.98 6.09
N SER A 310 -10.33 10.67 7.21
CA SER A 310 -9.95 10.11 8.50
C SER A 310 -10.83 10.66 9.63
N ILE A 311 -10.73 10.06 10.81
CA ILE A 311 -11.49 10.47 12.00
C ILE A 311 -10.56 10.62 13.20
N GLU A 312 -10.79 11.67 13.99
CA GLU A 312 -10.19 11.85 15.31
C GLU A 312 -11.22 12.60 16.18
N ASP A 313 -11.40 12.17 17.44
CA ASP A 313 -12.29 12.81 18.41
C ASP A 313 -13.72 13.07 17.89
N GLY A 314 -14.26 12.14 17.11
CA GLY A 314 -15.62 12.24 16.54
C GLY A 314 -15.76 13.25 15.39
N ARG A 315 -14.65 13.78 14.87
CA ARG A 315 -14.62 14.70 13.73
C ARG A 315 -14.08 14.00 12.50
N LEU A 316 -14.77 14.17 11.37
CA LEU A 316 -14.30 13.72 10.07
C LEU A 316 -13.39 14.78 9.48
N TYR A 317 -12.22 14.35 9.03
CA TYR A 317 -11.31 15.15 8.23
C TYR A 317 -11.40 14.61 6.82
N VAL A 318 -11.76 15.45 5.85
CA VAL A 318 -11.92 15.05 4.44
C VAL A 318 -11.06 15.93 3.54
N ILE A 319 -10.13 15.32 2.80
CA ILE A 319 -9.34 16.04 1.80
C ILE A 319 -10.24 16.40 0.64
N SER A 320 -10.17 17.66 0.24
CA SER A 320 -10.91 18.23 -0.89
C SER A 320 -9.97 18.58 -2.04
N GLU A 321 -10.51 18.58 -3.25
CA GLU A 321 -9.78 18.88 -4.50
C GLU A 321 -9.16 20.29 -4.55
N ASP A 322 -9.70 21.24 -3.80
CA ASP A 322 -9.23 22.63 -3.75
C ASP A 322 -8.08 22.85 -2.75
N SER A 323 -7.31 21.80 -2.42
CA SER A 323 -6.19 21.85 -1.45
C SER A 323 -6.66 22.28 -0.05
N THR A 324 -7.82 21.77 0.35
CA THR A 324 -8.36 22.00 1.68
C THR A 324 -8.70 20.70 2.39
N ILE A 325 -8.72 20.75 3.71
CA ILE A 325 -9.27 19.71 4.56
C ILE A 325 -10.57 20.26 5.16
N GLN A 326 -11.70 19.64 4.80
CA GLN A 326 -12.98 19.91 5.43
C GLN A 326 -13.07 19.13 6.73
N VAL A 327 -13.30 19.84 7.84
CA VAL A 327 -13.54 19.24 9.15
C VAL A 327 -15.05 19.24 9.40
N LEU A 328 -15.64 18.07 9.58
CA LEU A 328 -17.08 17.88 9.75
C LEU A 328 -17.35 17.17 11.07
N ASP A 329 -18.51 17.43 11.69
CA ASP A 329 -19.04 16.49 12.68
C ASP A 329 -19.73 15.29 11.99
N LEU A 330 -20.07 14.25 12.75
CA LEU A 330 -20.80 13.07 12.22
C LEU A 330 -22.22 13.40 11.73
N SER A 331 -22.74 14.59 12.06
CA SER A 331 -23.99 15.07 11.48
C SER A 331 -23.80 15.62 10.05
N GLY A 332 -22.56 15.74 9.58
CA GLY A 332 -22.20 16.32 8.30
C GLY A 332 -22.19 17.84 8.30
N ARG A 333 -22.27 18.47 9.48
CA ARG A 333 -22.10 19.92 9.60
C ARG A 333 -20.61 20.23 9.54
N GLN A 334 -20.26 21.13 8.63
CA GLN A 334 -18.91 21.64 8.50
C GLN A 334 -18.57 22.52 9.71
N LEU A 335 -17.50 22.14 10.40
CA LEU A 335 -16.96 22.83 11.56
C LEU A 335 -15.89 23.82 11.10
N GLU A 336 -14.95 23.36 10.27
CA GLU A 336 -13.78 24.12 9.85
C GLU A 336 -13.35 23.75 8.42
N THR A 337 -12.56 24.61 7.81
CA THR A 337 -11.88 24.36 6.53
C THR A 337 -10.43 24.79 6.68
N LEU A 338 -9.53 23.82 6.59
CA LEU A 338 -8.10 24.04 6.75
C LEU A 338 -7.47 24.14 5.37
N LYS A 339 -6.72 25.20 5.12
CA LYS A 339 -5.93 25.31 3.89
C LYS A 339 -4.63 24.54 4.09
N ILE A 340 -4.23 23.75 3.10
CA ILE A 340 -2.96 23.05 3.12
C ILE A 340 -2.09 23.50 1.92
N PRO A 341 -0.75 23.56 2.08
CA PRO A 341 0.18 24.05 1.06
C PRO A 341 0.29 23.16 -0.18
N SER A 342 -0.28 21.95 -0.18
CA SER A 342 -0.21 21.01 -1.30
C SER A 342 -1.58 20.68 -1.87
N ASN A 343 -1.64 20.63 -3.20
CA ASN A 343 -2.79 20.17 -3.99
C ASN A 343 -2.71 18.67 -4.35
N ASN A 344 -1.63 17.99 -3.97
CA ASN A 344 -1.37 16.59 -4.35
C ASN A 344 -1.53 15.67 -3.14
N VAL A 345 -2.56 15.91 -2.33
CA VAL A 345 -2.80 15.16 -1.10
C VAL A 345 -3.91 14.16 -1.34
N LEU A 346 -3.61 12.87 -1.13
CA LEU A 346 -4.60 11.81 -1.27
C LEU A 346 -4.98 11.17 0.07
N ARG A 347 -4.10 11.29 1.07
CA ARG A 347 -4.22 10.61 2.37
C ARG A 347 -3.75 11.53 3.48
N MET A 348 -4.41 11.43 4.62
CA MET A 348 -4.00 12.11 5.84
C MET A 348 -4.36 11.27 7.07
N THR A 349 -3.75 11.63 8.18
CA THR A 349 -4.07 11.10 9.51
C THR A 349 -4.00 12.24 10.52
N PRO A 350 -5.13 12.67 11.10
CA PRO A 350 -5.14 13.46 12.30
C PRO A 350 -4.61 12.63 13.48
N SER A 351 -3.93 13.28 14.42
CA SER A 351 -3.49 12.67 15.67
C SER A 351 -3.31 13.77 16.71
N ARG A 352 -4.13 13.72 17.78
CA ARG A 352 -4.13 14.72 18.85
C ARG A 352 -4.28 16.15 18.32
N ASP A 353 -3.20 16.92 18.29
CA ASP A 353 -3.12 18.33 17.93
C ASP A 353 -2.57 18.55 16.51
N ARG A 354 -2.39 17.49 15.72
CA ARG A 354 -1.69 17.52 14.44
C ARG A 354 -2.43 16.79 13.33
N ILE A 355 -2.12 17.16 12.10
CA ILE A 355 -2.53 16.47 10.89
C ILE A 355 -1.28 16.14 10.10
N PHE A 356 -1.11 14.86 9.79
CA PHE A 356 -0.05 14.37 8.92
C PHE A 356 -0.63 14.02 7.56
N TYR A 357 0.02 14.44 6.48
CA TYR A 357 -0.40 14.06 5.14
C TYR A 357 0.77 13.97 4.18
N THR A 358 0.57 13.23 3.08
CA THR A 358 1.62 13.00 2.08
C THR A 358 1.31 13.75 0.78
N ASP A 359 2.32 14.44 0.25
CA ASP A 359 2.31 14.94 -1.13
C ASP A 359 2.97 13.89 -2.03
N TYR A 360 2.16 13.21 -2.83
CA TYR A 360 2.64 12.07 -3.64
C TYR A 360 3.48 12.49 -4.86
N ILE A 361 3.56 13.80 -5.18
CA ILE A 361 4.41 14.30 -6.26
C ILE A 361 5.77 14.74 -5.71
N LYS A 362 5.78 15.36 -4.53
CA LYS A 362 7.01 15.88 -3.93
C LYS A 362 7.76 14.86 -3.08
N ASP A 363 7.17 13.69 -2.81
CA ASP A 363 7.68 12.70 -1.87
C ASP A 363 7.92 13.27 -0.46
N ILE A 364 7.04 14.17 -0.02
CA ILE A 364 7.12 14.87 1.29
C ILE A 364 5.95 14.45 2.18
N ILE A 365 6.25 14.27 3.47
CA ILE A 365 5.24 14.20 4.53
C ILE A 365 5.21 15.56 5.22
N TYR A 366 4.04 16.18 5.25
CA TYR A 366 3.82 17.42 5.99
C TYR A 366 3.24 17.11 7.35
N CYS A 367 3.61 17.93 8.34
CA CYS A 367 2.94 17.97 9.63
C CYS A 367 2.34 19.36 9.83
N CYS A 368 1.03 19.44 10.01
CA CYS A 368 0.32 20.68 10.27
C CYS A 368 -0.35 20.66 11.66
N SER A 369 -0.61 21.83 12.22
CA SER A 369 -1.52 21.98 13.36
C SER A 369 -2.97 21.69 12.94
N LEU A 370 -3.88 21.50 13.89
CA LEU A 370 -5.33 21.41 13.59
C LEU A 370 -5.91 22.68 12.94
N LYS A 371 -5.15 23.78 12.88
CA LYS A 371 -5.54 25.01 12.17
C LYS A 371 -5.01 25.05 10.72
N GLY A 372 -4.27 24.04 10.29
CA GLY A 372 -3.64 23.97 8.96
C GLY A 372 -2.30 24.70 8.85
N GLU A 373 -1.70 25.13 9.97
CA GLU A 373 -0.39 25.77 9.97
C GLU A 373 0.70 24.70 9.85
N GLU A 374 1.60 24.83 8.87
CA GLU A 374 2.75 23.93 8.70
C GLU A 374 3.71 24.04 9.89
N LEU A 375 4.12 22.88 10.42
CA LEU A 375 5.04 22.78 11.55
C LEU A 375 6.44 22.31 11.12
N TRP A 376 6.53 21.45 10.10
CA TRP A 376 7.75 21.02 9.44
C TRP A 376 7.48 20.22 8.16
#